data_AF-W1XHL6-F1
#
_entry.id   AF-W1XHL6-F1
#
_cell.length_a   1.000
_cell.length_b   1.000
_cell.length_c   1.000
_cell.angle_alpha   90.00
_cell.angle_beta   90.00
_cell.angle_gamma   90.00
#
_symmetry.space_group_name_H-M   'P 1'
#
loop_
_entity.id
_entity.type
_entity.pdbx_description
1 polymer ?
#
loop_
_entity_poly.entity_id
_entity_poly.type
_entity_poly.pdbx_seq_one_letter_code
_entity_poly.pdbx_strand_id
1 'polypeptide(L)'
;EMKQKVTIQDIANMVNVSKSSVSRYLNNGYVSEENAKKIKEAIEKTGFETNFFAKRLKTKRSKLIGIVIPRINSVTVGELL
;
A
#
# COMPACT_ATOMS: atom_id res chain seq x y z
N GLU A 1 19.40 -15.09 -3.59
CA GLU A 1 19.03 -14.41 -4.85
C GLU A 1 18.16 -13.19 -4.56
N MET A 2 18.55 -11.99 -5.02
CA MET A 2 17.72 -10.79 -4.85
C MET A 2 16.58 -10.80 -5.88
N LYS A 3 15.45 -11.40 -5.51
CA LYS A 3 14.22 -11.35 -6.32
C LYS A 3 13.85 -9.89 -6.53
N GLN A 4 14.00 -9.36 -7.75
CA GLN A 4 13.64 -7.97 -8.04
C GLN A 4 12.18 -7.76 -7.68
N LYS A 5 11.93 -6.85 -6.73
CA LYS A 5 10.58 -6.46 -6.36
C LYS A 5 10.00 -5.67 -7.52
N VAL A 6 8.89 -6.16 -8.06
CA VAL A 6 8.08 -5.42 -9.02
C VAL A 6 7.75 -4.06 -8.42
N THR A 7 8.00 -3.00 -9.18
CA THR A 7 7.73 -1.63 -8.75
C THR A 7 6.46 -1.09 -9.40
N ILE A 8 5.96 0.03 -8.87
CA ILE A 8 4.82 0.76 -9.47
C ILE A 8 5.12 1.16 -10.93
N GLN A 9 6.40 1.41 -11.26
CA GLN A 9 6.83 1.76 -12.61
C GLN A 9 6.65 0.57 -13.57
N ASP A 10 6.98 -0.63 -13.11
CA ASP A 10 6.89 -1.85 -13.93
C ASP A 10 5.43 -2.18 -14.26
N ILE A 11 4.52 -2.03 -13.29
CA ILE A 11 3.08 -2.20 -13.51
C ILE A 11 2.57 -1.16 -14.50
N ALA A 12 2.98 0.10 -14.34
CA ALA A 12 2.60 1.19 -15.24
C ALA A 12 3.01 0.88 -16.70
N ASN A 13 4.23 0.34 -16.88
CA ASN A 13 4.73 -0.08 -18.20
C ASN A 13 3.96 -1.29 -18.76
N MET A 14 3.60 -2.29 -17.93
CA MET A 14 2.86 -3.47 -18.39
C MET A 14 1.46 -3.15 -18.92
N VAL A 15 0.76 -2.20 -18.30
CA VAL A 15 -0.61 -1.81 -18.69
C VAL A 15 -0.66 -0.57 -19.56
N ASN A 16 0.50 -0.03 -19.95
CA ASN A 16 0.66 1.18 -20.74
C ASN A 16 -0.12 2.39 -20.17
N VAL A 17 0.01 2.60 -18.86
CA VAL A 17 -0.57 3.76 -18.18
C VAL A 17 0.53 4.54 -17.46
N SER A 18 0.25 5.80 -17.14
CA SER A 18 1.21 6.61 -16.37
C SER A 18 1.35 6.10 -14.92
N LYS A 19 2.53 6.29 -14.33
CA LYS A 19 2.76 6.06 -12.89
C LYS A 19 1.75 6.81 -12.01
N SER A 20 1.32 8.01 -12.43
CA SER A 20 0.33 8.80 -11.70
C SER A 20 -1.07 8.17 -11.77
N SER A 21 -1.45 7.52 -12.88
CA SER A 21 -2.69 6.74 -12.98
C SER A 21 -2.69 5.54 -12.03
N VAL A 22 -1.59 4.77 -11.99
CA VAL A 22 -1.45 3.65 -11.03
C VAL A 22 -1.47 4.17 -9.59
N SER A 23 -0.76 5.28 -9.31
CA SER A 23 -0.78 5.89 -7.99
C SER A 23 -2.17 6.42 -7.60
N ARG A 24 -2.98 6.92 -8.55
CA ARG A 24 -4.37 7.31 -8.28
C ARG A 24 -5.21 6.10 -7.94
N TYR A 25 -5.14 5.03 -8.74
CA TYR A 25 -5.84 3.78 -8.46
C TYR A 25 -5.54 3.24 -7.06
N LEU A 26 -4.26 3.18 -6.67
CA LEU A 26 -3.80 2.72 -5.35
C LEU A 26 -4.18 3.63 -4.17
N ASN A 27 -4.61 4.87 -4.42
CA ASN A 27 -5.09 5.78 -3.39
C ASN A 27 -6.60 6.05 -3.52
N ASN A 28 -7.36 5.14 -4.16
CA ASN A 28 -8.80 5.27 -4.39
C ASN A 28 -9.20 6.58 -5.14
N GLY A 29 -8.30 7.11 -5.98
CA GLY A 29 -8.61 8.23 -6.85
C GLY A 29 -9.39 7.82 -8.10
N TYR A 30 -9.97 8.79 -8.80
CA TYR A 30 -10.72 8.55 -10.04
C TYR A 30 -9.80 8.06 -11.17
N VAL A 31 -10.14 6.91 -11.75
CA VAL A 31 -9.49 6.28 -12.91
C VAL A 31 -10.60 5.65 -13.75
N SER A 32 -10.49 5.70 -15.08
CA SER A 32 -11.46 5.03 -15.95
C SER A 32 -11.55 3.53 -15.65
N GLU A 33 -12.74 2.95 -15.73
CA GLU A 33 -12.97 1.53 -15.42
C GLU A 33 -12.07 0.61 -16.23
N GLU A 34 -11.82 0.94 -17.50
CA GLU A 34 -10.96 0.18 -18.38
C GLU A 34 -9.50 0.13 -17.86
N ASN A 35 -8.98 1.27 -17.41
CA ASN A 35 -7.62 1.34 -16.85
C ASN A 35 -7.57 0.71 -15.45
N ALA A 36 -8.62 0.89 -14.64
CA ALA A 36 -8.74 0.26 -13.34
C ALA A 36 -8.68 -1.27 -13.45
N LYS A 37 -9.38 -1.85 -14.45
CA LYS A 37 -9.37 -3.29 -14.72
C LYS A 37 -7.99 -3.78 -15.16
N LYS A 38 -7.35 -3.09 -16.11
CA LYS A 38 -5.98 -3.41 -16.56
C LYS A 38 -4.98 -3.38 -15.38
N ILE A 39 -5.03 -2.33 -14.57
CA ILE A 39 -4.15 -2.18 -13.39
C ILE A 39 -4.40 -3.31 -12.39
N LYS A 40 -5.66 -3.65 -12.12
CA LYS A 40 -6.03 -4.75 -11.22
C LYS A 40 -5.44 -6.09 -11.69
N GLU A 41 -5.65 -6.44 -12.95
CA GLU A 41 -5.10 -7.69 -13.53
C GLU A 41 -3.57 -7.74 -13.47
N ALA A 42 -2.90 -6.61 -13.72
CA ALA A 42 -1.45 -6.54 -13.64
C ALA A 42 -0.95 -6.70 -12.20
N ILE A 43 -1.64 -6.11 -11.21
CA ILE A 43 -1.33 -6.29 -9.79
C ILE A 43 -1.50 -7.76 -9.36
N GLU A 44 -2.60 -8.40 -9.76
CA GLU A 44 -2.86 -9.82 -9.47
C GLU A 44 -1.80 -10.74 -10.10
N LYS A 45 -1.43 -10.50 -11.37
CA LYS A 45 -0.40 -11.30 -12.06
C LYS A 45 1.01 -11.13 -11.48
N THR A 46 1.33 -9.93 -11.02
CA THR A 46 2.68 -9.60 -10.50
C THR A 46 2.83 -9.84 -9.00
N GLY A 47 1.73 -10.04 -8.28
CA GLY A 47 1.71 -10.10 -6.82
C GLY A 47 2.21 -8.80 -6.19
N PHE A 48 2.04 -7.67 -6.88
CA PHE A 48 2.52 -6.39 -6.37
C PHE A 48 1.68 -5.95 -5.17
N GLU A 49 2.28 -5.96 -3.99
CA GLU A 49 1.70 -5.34 -2.81
C GLU A 49 2.29 -3.97 -2.55
N THR A 50 1.41 -3.02 -2.20
CA THR A 50 1.88 -1.70 -1.79
C THR A 50 2.65 -1.84 -0.49
N ASN A 51 3.96 -1.59 -0.53
CA ASN A 51 4.77 -1.62 0.67
C ASN A 51 4.35 -0.46 1.60
N PHE A 52 3.65 -0.78 2.69
CA PHE A 52 3.22 0.19 3.70
C PHE A 52 4.40 0.98 4.27
N PHE A 53 5.58 0.38 4.44
CA PHE A 53 6.78 1.08 4.89
C PHE A 53 7.25 2.11 3.86
N ALA A 54 7.25 1.77 2.56
CA ALA A 54 7.58 2.72 1.51
C ALA A 54 6.56 3.87 1.43
N LYS A 55 5.27 3.57 1.65
CA LYS A 55 4.22 4.59 1.74
C LYS A 55 4.48 5.54 2.91
N ARG A 56 4.80 5.02 4.10
CA ARG A 56 5.13 5.81 5.30
C ARG A 56 6.36 6.70 5.10
N LEU A 57 7.41 6.17 4.47
CA LEU A 57 8.64 6.92 4.19
C LEU A 57 8.36 8.11 3.26
N LYS A 58 7.58 7.88 2.20
CA LYS A 58 7.21 8.93 1.24
C LYS A 58 6.27 9.98 1.83
N THR A 59 5.26 9.56 2.59
CA THR A 59 4.29 10.50 3.19
C THR A 59 4.81 11.17 4.46
N LYS A 60 5.94 10.72 5.01
CA LYS A 60 6.47 11.09 6.34
C LYS A 60 5.44 10.95 7.47
N ARG A 61 4.39 10.18 7.26
CA ARG A 61 3.31 9.94 8.23
C ARG A 61 3.16 8.45 8.44
N SER A 62 3.51 7.98 9.64
CA SER A 62 3.44 6.57 10.01
C SER A 62 2.01 6.08 10.21
N LYS A 63 1.08 6.99 10.60
CA LYS A 63 -0.24 6.66 11.18
C LYS A 63 -0.15 5.65 12.34
N LEU A 64 0.99 5.63 13.02
CA LEU A 64 1.23 4.73 14.15
C LEU A 64 0.69 5.40 15.41
N ILE A 65 -0.26 4.74 16.09
CA ILE A 65 -0.71 5.11 17.43
C ILE A 65 0.15 4.31 18.41
N GLY A 66 1.01 5.00 19.16
CA GLY A 66 1.81 4.39 20.21
C GLY A 66 1.08 4.52 21.54
N ILE A 67 0.91 3.41 22.26
CA ILE A 67 0.26 3.39 23.58
C ILE A 67 1.32 2.97 24.60
N VAL A 68 1.49 3.78 25.65
CA VAL A 68 2.40 3.49 26.76
C VAL A 68 1.56 3.04 27.95
N ILE A 69 1.80 1.82 28.42
CA ILE A 69 0.99 1.20 29.47
C ILE A 69 1.90 0.68 30.58
N PRO A 70 1.58 0.92 31.86
CA PRO A 70 2.42 0.52 32.99
C PRO A 70 2.53 -1.01 33.14
N ARG A 71 1.47 -1.77 32.84
CA ARG A 71 1.46 -3.25 32.86
C ARG A 71 0.45 -3.82 31.86
N ILE A 72 0.91 -4.72 30.99
CA ILE A 72 0.08 -5.38 29.95
C ILE A 72 -0.93 -6.39 30.51
N ASN A 73 -0.77 -6.82 31.76
CA ASN A 73 -1.59 -7.86 32.40
C ASN A 73 -2.59 -7.29 33.43
N SER A 74 -2.81 -5.98 33.45
CA SER A 74 -3.84 -5.38 34.30
C SER A 74 -5.22 -5.57 33.65
N VAL A 75 -6.22 -5.98 34.44
CA VAL A 75 -7.60 -6.19 33.97
C VAL A 75 -8.17 -4.91 33.33
N THR A 76 -7.85 -3.74 33.90
CA THR A 76 -8.28 -2.43 33.40
C THR A 76 -7.63 -2.04 32.06
N VAL A 77 -6.48 -2.63 31.73
CA VAL A 77 -5.78 -2.37 30.45
C VAL A 77 -6.38 -3.18 29.31
N GLY A 78 -6.85 -4.40 29.60
CA GLY A 78 -7.50 -5.26 28.60
C GLY A 78 -8.83 -4.71 28.10
N GLU A 79 -9.54 -3.91 28.90
CA GLU A 79 -10.78 -3.23 28.48
C GLU A 79 -10.55 -1.92 27.70
N LEU A 80 -9.34 -1.36 27.76
CA LEU A 80 -9.01 -0.04 27.20
C LEU A 80 -8.37 -0.12 25.79
N LEU A 81 -7.89 -1.31 25.40
CA LEU A 81 -7.39 -1.65 24.07
C LEU A 81 -8.47 -2.37 23.24
#